data_AF-A0A4Q1EQT5-F1
#
_entry.id   AF-A0A4Q1EQT5-F1
#
_cell.length_a   1.000
_cell.length_b   1.000
_cell.length_c   1.000
_cell.angle_alpha   90.00
_cell.angle_beta   90.00
_cell.angle_gamma   90.00
#
_symmetry.space_group_name_H-M   'P 1'
#
loop_
_entity.id
_entity.type
_entity.pdbx_description
1 polymer ?
#
loop_
_entity_poly.entity_id
_entity_poly.type
_entity_poly.pdbx_seq_one_letter_code
_entity_poly.pdbx_strand_id
1 'polypeptide(L)'
;MKAIHYILLLLLFSSCSSAQYFKVIEATHTLTMGGLQGARSERFNIMIKDNPQLDIKYLLAGNVEITLNKENKNGITYLQGVYFPESQEYPTMNEKSGTTDSIPEKTFDLNTIYLVSENIRTKKTIKQKIKILNKNIKNQIKKEEHPQ
;
A
#
# COMPACT_ATOMS: atom_id res chain seq x y z
N MET A 1 -9.76 -38.97 -38.75
CA MET A 1 -9.48 -37.54 -38.47
C MET A 1 -10.15 -37.07 -37.17
N LYS A 2 -9.90 -37.72 -36.02
CA LYS A 2 -10.42 -37.29 -34.70
C LYS A 2 -9.31 -36.96 -33.70
N ALA A 3 -8.17 -37.66 -33.78
CA ALA A 3 -7.02 -37.42 -32.90
C ALA A 3 -6.40 -36.02 -33.04
N ILE A 4 -6.38 -35.45 -34.24
CA ILE A 4 -5.82 -34.11 -34.51
C ILE A 4 -6.64 -33.01 -33.79
N HIS A 5 -7.96 -33.19 -33.67
CA HIS A 5 -8.81 -32.23 -32.94
C HIS A 5 -8.53 -32.22 -31.43
N TYR A 6 -8.22 -33.37 -30.84
CA TYR A 6 -7.88 -33.44 -29.41
C TYR A 6 -6.54 -32.78 -29.09
N ILE A 7 -5.55 -32.88 -29.99
CA ILE A 7 -4.23 -32.23 -29.81
C ILE A 7 -4.36 -30.71 -29.92
N LEU A 8 -5.21 -30.21 -30.83
CA LEU A 8 -5.45 -28.77 -31.00
C LEU A 8 -6.19 -28.18 -29.79
N LEU A 9 -7.11 -28.93 -29.18
CA LEU A 9 -7.83 -28.48 -27.98
C LEU A 9 -6.91 -28.38 -26.76
N LEU A 10 -5.95 -29.30 -26.63
CA LEU A 10 -5.04 -29.36 -25.48
C LEU A 10 -4.00 -28.22 -25.47
N LEU A 11 -3.62 -27.72 -26.66
CA LEU A 11 -2.74 -26.56 -26.83
C LEU A 11 -3.43 -25.21 -26.54
N LEU A 12 -4.75 -25.13 -26.64
CA LEU A 12 -5.51 -23.92 -26.31
C LEU A 12 -5.68 -23.72 -24.80
N PHE A 13 -5.60 -24.79 -23.99
CA PHE A 13 -5.66 -24.71 -22.53
C PHE A 13 -4.30 -24.63 -21.84
N SER A 14 -3.18 -24.77 -22.57
CA SER A 14 -1.82 -24.66 -22.01
C SER A 14 -1.28 -23.23 -21.92
N SER A 15 -2.10 -22.23 -22.21
CA SER A 15 -1.63 -20.84 -22.31
C SER A 15 -1.87 -20.05 -21.04
N CYS A 16 -0.75 -19.77 -20.36
CA CYS A 16 -0.53 -18.68 -19.42
C CYS A 16 -1.22 -18.79 -18.06
N SER A 17 -0.50 -19.41 -17.10
CA SER A 17 -0.56 -18.99 -15.71
C SER A 17 -0.04 -17.55 -15.63
N SER A 18 -0.90 -16.59 -15.99
CA SER A 18 -0.63 -15.17 -15.87
C SER A 18 -0.28 -14.88 -14.43
N ALA A 19 0.91 -14.36 -14.18
CA ALA A 19 1.31 -14.00 -12.84
C ALA A 19 0.27 -13.03 -12.26
N GLN A 20 -0.40 -13.45 -11.19
CA GLN A 20 -1.54 -12.76 -10.60
C GLN A 20 -1.04 -11.62 -9.73
N TYR A 21 -0.63 -10.53 -10.37
CA TYR A 21 -0.27 -9.28 -9.71
C TYR A 21 -0.78 -8.08 -10.49
N PHE A 22 -0.83 -6.94 -9.83
CA PHE A 22 -1.10 -5.66 -10.47
C PHE A 22 0.17 -5.09 -11.08
N LYS A 23 0.08 -4.54 -12.29
CA LYS A 23 1.18 -3.72 -12.82
C LYS A 23 1.10 -2.34 -12.16
N VAL A 24 2.04 -2.06 -11.25
CA VAL A 24 2.15 -0.74 -10.61
C VAL A 24 2.75 0.25 -11.61
N ILE A 25 2.04 1.36 -11.82
CA ILE A 25 2.46 2.47 -12.68
C ILE A 25 3.25 3.47 -11.84
N GLU A 26 2.67 3.90 -10.72
CA GLU A 26 3.28 4.83 -9.78
C GLU A 26 2.78 4.48 -8.37
N ALA A 27 3.64 4.63 -7.36
CA ALA A 27 3.23 4.56 -5.97
C ALA A 27 4.01 5.61 -5.20
N THR A 28 3.30 6.50 -4.52
CA THR A 28 3.90 7.63 -3.81
C THR A 28 3.41 7.74 -2.39
N HIS A 29 4.30 8.24 -1.54
CA HIS A 29 4.07 8.46 -0.13
C HIS A 29 4.38 9.90 0.22
N THR A 30 3.50 10.48 1.04
CA THR A 30 3.65 11.82 1.61
C THR A 30 3.36 11.76 3.09
N LEU A 31 4.31 12.25 3.89
CA LEU A 31 4.16 12.43 5.32
C LEU A 31 3.79 13.89 5.59
N THR A 32 2.67 14.12 6.27
CA THR A 32 2.31 15.44 6.78
C THR A 32 2.56 15.45 8.27
N MET A 33 3.43 16.36 8.74
CA MET A 33 3.60 16.64 10.16
C MET A 33 2.59 17.72 10.56
N GLY A 34 1.81 17.48 11.62
CA GLY A 34 0.98 18.50 12.24
C GLY A 34 1.55 18.92 13.59
N GLY A 35 1.18 20.12 14.07
CA GLY A 35 1.68 20.69 15.32
C GLY A 35 1.04 20.13 16.60
N LEU A 36 0.09 19.19 16.48
CA LEU A 36 -0.64 18.59 17.60
C LEU A 36 -0.49 17.06 17.57
N GLN A 37 -0.60 16.43 18.74
CA GLN A 37 -0.61 14.98 18.87
C GLN A 37 -1.74 14.36 18.03
N GLY A 38 -1.43 13.36 17.21
CA GLY A 38 -2.38 12.74 16.27
C GLY A 38 -2.57 13.50 14.93
N ALA A 39 -1.95 14.67 14.76
CA ALA A 39 -2.03 15.43 13.50
C ALA A 39 -1.01 14.96 12.43
N ARG A 40 -0.18 13.96 12.76
CA ARG A 40 0.69 13.28 11.78
C ARG A 40 -0.17 12.38 10.90
N SER A 41 0.05 12.46 9.58
CA SER A 41 -0.60 11.56 8.63
C SER A 41 0.36 11.05 7.58
N GLU A 42 0.22 9.77 7.26
CA GLU A 42 0.91 9.06 6.20
C GLU A 42 -0.08 8.84 5.06
N ARG A 43 0.11 9.53 3.93
CA ARG A 43 -0.76 9.41 2.75
C ARG A 43 -0.07 8.62 1.65
N PHE A 44 -0.80 7.66 1.10
CA PHE A 44 -0.37 6.82 -0.01
C PHE A 44 -1.25 7.08 -1.22
N ASN A 45 -0.63 7.31 -2.37
CA ASN A 45 -1.33 7.38 -3.67
C ASN A 45 -0.67 6.38 -4.61
N ILE A 46 -1.45 5.41 -5.10
CA ILE A 46 -0.96 4.30 -5.91
C ILE A 46 -1.80 4.24 -7.19
N MET A 47 -1.13 4.13 -8.33
CA MET A 47 -1.71 3.95 -9.65
C MET A 47 -1.31 2.59 -10.19
N ILE A 48 -2.29 1.78 -10.56
CA ILE A 48 -2.08 0.44 -11.09
C ILE A 48 -2.91 0.22 -12.35
N LYS A 49 -2.44 -0.64 -13.24
CA LYS A 49 -3.26 -1.13 -14.34
C LYS A 49 -4.33 -2.08 -13.80
N ASP A 50 -5.57 -1.93 -14.27
CA ASP A 50 -6.68 -2.79 -13.86
C ASP A 50 -6.37 -4.27 -14.12
N ASN A 51 -6.75 -5.11 -13.16
CA ASN A 51 -6.72 -6.56 -13.27
C ASN A 51 -8.06 -7.12 -12.78
N PRO A 52 -8.96 -7.57 -13.69
CA PRO A 52 -10.30 -8.02 -13.32
C PRO A 52 -10.32 -9.34 -12.56
N GLN A 53 -9.20 -10.05 -12.44
CA GLN A 53 -9.12 -11.31 -11.70
C GLN A 53 -8.82 -11.09 -10.21
N LEU A 54 -8.43 -9.86 -9.84
CA LEU A 54 -7.98 -9.52 -8.51
C LEU A 54 -8.85 -8.40 -7.92
N ASP A 55 -9.27 -8.61 -6.68
CA ASP A 55 -9.96 -7.61 -5.88
C ASP A 55 -9.01 -7.05 -4.82
N ILE A 56 -8.90 -5.72 -4.75
CA ILE A 56 -7.94 -5.04 -3.86
C ILE A 56 -8.60 -4.92 -2.49
N LYS A 57 -7.90 -5.33 -1.44
CA LYS A 57 -8.43 -5.29 -0.07
C LYS A 57 -7.86 -4.11 0.71
N TYR A 58 -6.55 -4.05 0.84
CA TYR A 58 -5.86 -3.04 1.63
C TYR A 58 -4.38 -2.94 1.25
N LEU A 59 -3.73 -1.90 1.78
CA LEU A 59 -2.28 -1.77 1.78
C LEU A 59 -1.74 -2.20 3.14
N LEU A 60 -0.73 -3.06 3.14
CA LEU A 60 -0.05 -3.51 4.36
C LEU A 60 1.30 -2.84 4.46
N ALA A 61 1.50 -1.99 5.48
CA ALA A 61 2.76 -1.31 5.77
C ALA A 61 3.28 -1.79 7.14
N GLY A 62 4.28 -2.67 7.14
CA GLY A 62 4.63 -3.46 8.33
C GLY A 62 3.46 -4.39 8.71
N ASN A 63 2.87 -4.14 9.89
CA ASN A 63 1.71 -4.84 10.43
C ASN A 63 0.42 -4.00 10.38
N VAL A 64 0.47 -2.81 9.78
CA VAL A 64 -0.69 -1.92 9.70
C VAL A 64 -1.44 -2.15 8.38
N GLU A 65 -2.72 -2.47 8.49
CA GLU A 65 -3.64 -2.52 7.36
C GLU A 65 -4.25 -1.13 7.12
N ILE A 66 -4.08 -0.62 5.90
CA ILE A 66 -4.55 0.69 5.48
C ILE A 66 -5.61 0.48 4.42
N THR A 67 -6.84 0.86 4.74
CA THR A 67 -7.96 0.85 3.80
C THR A 67 -7.69 1.78 2.62
N LEU A 68 -8.06 1.35 1.42
CA LEU A 68 -7.83 2.08 0.19
C LEU A 68 -9.15 2.53 -0.42
N ASN A 69 -9.28 3.83 -0.64
CA ASN A 69 -10.29 4.38 -1.52
C ASN A 69 -9.90 4.10 -2.96
N LYS A 70 -10.84 3.59 -3.76
CA LYS A 70 -10.60 3.12 -5.12
C LYS A 70 -11.42 3.94 -6.11
N GLU A 71 -10.75 4.47 -7.13
CA GLU A 71 -11.38 5.11 -8.29
C GLU A 71 -10.82 4.49 -9.57
N ASN A 72 -11.70 4.12 -10.50
CA ASN A 72 -11.29 3.54 -11.79
C ASN A 72 -11.51 4.55 -12.91
N LYS A 73 -10.49 4.80 -13.71
CA LYS A 73 -10.59 5.68 -14.88
C LYS A 73 -9.72 5.14 -16.00
N ASN A 74 -10.34 4.88 -17.16
CA ASN A 74 -9.66 4.46 -18.39
C ASN A 74 -8.73 3.23 -18.24
N GLY A 75 -9.14 2.22 -17.47
CA GLY A 75 -8.35 0.99 -17.26
C GLY A 75 -7.19 1.14 -16.26
N ILE A 76 -7.15 2.26 -15.55
CA ILE A 76 -6.24 2.53 -14.43
C ILE A 76 -7.06 2.63 -13.15
N THR A 77 -6.64 1.88 -12.14
CA THR A 77 -7.16 1.99 -10.78
C THR A 77 -6.26 2.95 -10.00
N TYR A 78 -6.88 3.97 -9.43
CA TYR A 78 -6.29 4.92 -8.50
C TYR A 78 -6.67 4.51 -7.08
N LEU A 79 -5.67 4.35 -6.23
CA LEU A 79 -5.82 3.94 -4.84
C LEU A 79 -5.27 5.03 -3.94
N GLN A 80 -6.08 5.44 -2.96
CA GLN A 80 -5.67 6.38 -1.93
C GLN A 80 -5.87 5.78 -0.54
N GLY A 81 -4.81 5.75 0.25
CA GLY A 81 -4.84 5.36 1.65
C GLY A 81 -4.32 6.46 2.54
N VAL A 82 -4.88 6.60 3.74
CA VAL A 82 -4.39 7.51 4.78
C VAL A 82 -4.28 6.74 6.09
N TYR A 83 -3.14 6.85 6.74
CA TYR A 83 -2.90 6.30 8.07
C TYR A 83 -2.46 7.41 9.02
N PHE A 84 -3.02 7.39 10.23
CA PHE A 84 -2.68 8.33 11.30
C PHE A 84 -1.92 7.55 12.36
N PRO A 85 -0.57 7.56 12.35
CA PRO A 85 0.21 6.88 13.36
C PRO A 85 -0.06 7.52 14.73
N GLU A 86 -0.35 6.68 15.71
CA GLU A 86 -0.31 7.09 17.11
C GLU A 86 1.14 7.46 17.47
N SER A 87 1.31 8.45 18.34
CA SER A 87 2.63 8.95 18.73
C SER A 87 3.42 7.85 19.44
N GLN A 88 4.32 7.19 18.71
CA GLN A 88 5.18 6.12 19.23
C GLN A 88 6.25 6.61 20.23
N GLU A 89 6.44 7.93 20.36
CA GLU A 89 7.57 8.50 21.12
C GLU A 89 7.23 8.91 22.55
N TYR A 90 5.96 8.90 22.97
CA TYR A 90 5.58 9.36 24.31
C TYR A 90 4.50 8.45 24.91
N PRO A 91 4.69 7.91 26.12
CA PRO A 91 3.63 7.22 26.82
C PRO A 91 2.46 8.18 27.04
N THR A 92 1.29 7.84 26.52
CA THR A 92 0.05 8.55 26.84
C THR A 92 -0.36 8.21 28.26
N MET A 93 -0.43 9.21 29.12
CA MET A 93 -0.91 9.05 30.49
C MET A 93 -2.44 8.99 30.45
N ASN A 94 -3.03 7.86 30.84
CA ASN A 94 -4.47 7.75 30.96
C ASN A 94 -4.92 8.50 32.23
N GLU A 95 -5.57 9.66 32.05
CA GLU A 95 -6.02 10.54 33.16
C GLU A 95 -6.92 9.83 34.19
N LYS A 96 -7.50 8.67 33.84
CA LYS A 96 -8.40 7.91 34.72
C LYS A 96 -7.72 6.81 35.56
N SER A 97 -6.53 6.34 35.18
CA SER A 97 -5.89 5.18 35.84
C SER A 97 -4.46 5.40 36.32
N GLY A 98 -3.80 6.49 35.91
CA GLY A 98 -2.43 6.81 36.34
C GLY A 98 -1.37 5.79 35.87
N THR A 99 -1.73 4.87 34.99
CA THR A 99 -0.82 3.86 34.42
C THR A 99 -0.21 4.34 33.12
N THR A 100 1.09 4.13 32.98
CA THR A 100 1.87 4.40 31.77
C THR A 100 1.61 3.26 30.77
N ASP A 101 0.88 3.52 29.70
CA ASP A 101 0.74 2.53 28.63
C ASP A 101 2.10 2.31 27.97
N SER A 102 2.50 1.04 27.84
CA SER A 102 3.77 0.64 27.24
C SER A 102 3.89 1.18 25.82
N ILE A 103 5.08 1.63 25.45
CA ILE A 103 5.41 2.07 24.08
C ILE A 103 4.93 1.00 23.10
N PRO A 104 3.99 1.29 22.19
CA PRO A 104 3.47 0.30 21.27
C PRO A 104 4.61 -0.20 20.37
N GLU A 105 4.70 -1.52 20.22
CA GLU A 105 5.65 -2.19 19.33
C GLU A 105 5.58 -1.53 17.94
N LYS A 106 6.74 -1.32 17.29
CA LYS A 106 6.81 -0.57 16.03
C LYS A 106 6.09 -1.33 14.91
N THR A 107 4.79 -1.10 14.76
CA THR A 107 3.91 -1.81 13.83
C THR A 107 3.98 -1.25 12.41
N PHE A 108 4.33 0.02 12.24
CA PHE A 108 4.40 0.69 10.95
C PHE A 108 5.83 0.67 10.36
N ASP A 109 5.97 0.13 9.15
CA ASP A 109 7.24 0.08 8.41
C ASP A 109 7.03 0.44 6.92
N LEU A 110 7.77 1.45 6.45
CA LEU A 110 7.76 1.89 5.04
C LEU A 110 8.74 1.11 4.15
N ASN A 111 9.66 0.32 4.73
CA ASN A 111 10.59 -0.49 3.94
C ASN A 111 9.91 -1.71 3.30
N THR A 112 8.81 -2.15 3.92
CA THR A 112 8.10 -3.35 3.51
C THR A 112 6.62 -3.06 3.34
N ILE A 113 6.24 -2.72 2.10
CA ILE A 113 4.85 -2.38 1.75
C ILE A 113 4.31 -3.40 0.75
N TYR A 114 3.14 -3.96 1.08
CA TYR A 114 2.43 -4.91 0.22
C TYR A 114 1.06 -4.38 -0.17
N LEU A 115 0.73 -4.46 -1.46
CA LEU A 115 -0.65 -4.39 -1.91
C LEU A 115 -1.29 -5.76 -1.73
N VAL A 116 -2.31 -5.83 -0.88
CA VAL A 116 -3.02 -7.09 -0.60
C VAL A 116 -4.28 -7.16 -1.43
N SER A 117 -4.43 -8.27 -2.14
CA SER A 117 -5.57 -8.52 -3.01
C SER A 117 -6.05 -9.96 -2.88
N GLU A 118 -7.24 -10.23 -3.38
CA GLU A 118 -7.85 -11.55 -3.41
C GLU A 118 -8.13 -11.93 -4.86
N ASN A 119 -7.79 -13.16 -5.23
CA ASN A 119 -8.28 -13.71 -6.49
C ASN A 119 -9.79 -13.93 -6.40
N ILE A 120 -10.56 -13.29 -7.29
CA ILE A 120 -12.02 -13.32 -7.24
C ILE A 120 -12.58 -14.75 -7.36
N ARG A 121 -11.94 -15.60 -8.19
CA ARG A 121 -12.36 -16.98 -8.47
C ARG A 121 -11.93 -17.95 -7.38
N THR A 122 -10.65 -17.90 -6.98
CA THR A 122 -10.08 -18.90 -6.04
C THR A 122 -10.13 -18.48 -4.59
N LYS A 123 -10.50 -17.22 -4.30
CA LYS A 123 -10.51 -16.62 -2.96
C LYS A 123 -9.15 -16.61 -2.26
N LYS A 124 -8.07 -16.84 -3.02
CA LYS A 124 -6.72 -16.83 -2.48
C LYS A 124 -6.24 -15.40 -2.29
N THR A 125 -5.73 -15.09 -1.10
CA THR A 125 -5.04 -13.83 -0.82
C THR A 125 -3.66 -13.81 -1.47
N ILE A 126 -3.33 -12.67 -2.06
CA ILE A 126 -2.07 -12.39 -2.76
C ILE A 126 -1.48 -11.12 -2.16
N LYS A 127 -0.24 -11.23 -1.67
CA LYS A 127 0.55 -10.10 -1.17
C LYS A 127 1.59 -9.73 -2.21
N GLN A 128 1.43 -8.57 -2.82
CA GLN A 128 2.38 -8.06 -3.81
C GLN A 128 3.23 -6.97 -3.18
N LYS A 129 4.55 -7.17 -3.09
CA LYS A 129 5.46 -6.11 -2.63
C LYS A 129 5.46 -4.97 -3.64
N ILE A 130 5.29 -3.74 -3.18
CA ILE A 130 5.34 -2.54 -4.03
C ILE A 130 6.44 -1.59 -3.54
N LYS A 131 7.12 -0.94 -4.48
CA LYS A 131 8.11 0.11 -4.17
C LYS A 131 7.40 1.45 -4.16
N ILE A 132 7.53 2.19 -3.06
CA ILE A 132 6.91 3.51 -2.94
C ILE A 132 7.98 4.60 -3.00
N LEU A 133 7.71 5.64 -3.79
CA LEU A 133 8.55 6.82 -3.90
C LEU A 133 8.13 7.86 -2.87
N ASN A 134 9.07 8.29 -2.02
CA ASN A 134 8.82 9.33 -1.03
C ASN A 134 8.88 10.71 -1.70
N LYS A 135 7.77 11.45 -1.68
CA LYS A 135 7.69 12.80 -2.28
C LYS A 135 8.24 13.91 -1.38
N ASN A 136 8.53 13.66 -0.10
CA ASN A 136 9.02 14.69 0.84
C ASN A 136 10.51 15.04 0.69
N ILE A 137 11.26 14.39 -0.20
CA ILE A 137 12.71 14.64 -0.37
C ILE A 137 13.01 15.99 -1.07
N LYS A 138 12.00 16.77 -1.47
CA LYS A 138 12.23 18.08 -2.13
C LYS A 138 12.47 19.28 -1.20
N ASN A 139 12.28 19.16 0.11
CA ASN A 139 12.62 20.23 1.05
C ASN A 139 13.87 19.89 1.86
N GLN A 140 14.97 19.54 1.19
CA GLN A 140 16.27 19.84 1.77
C GLN A 140 16.43 21.36 1.71
N ILE A 141 16.16 21.96 2.87
CA ILE A 141 16.46 23.34 3.24
C ILE A 141 17.80 23.73 2.61
N LYS A 142 17.78 24.71 1.69
CA LYS A 142 18.98 25.51 1.41
C LYS A 142 19.42 26.06 2.76
N LYS A 143 20.51 25.53 3.30
CA LYS A 143 21.19 26.10 4.46
C LYS A 143 21.53 27.57 4.15
N GLU A 144 21.42 28.35 5.21
CA GLU A 144 21.55 29.80 5.31
C GLU A 144 22.77 30.41 4.58
N GLU A 145 22.57 31.56 3.97
CA GLU A 145 23.52 32.67 4.10
C GLU A 145 22.75 33.83 4.75
N HIS A 146 22.93 33.97 6.07
CA HIS A 146 22.64 35.23 6.74
C HIS A 146 23.83 36.18 6.48
N PRO A 147 23.64 37.36 5.89
CA PRO A 147 24.64 38.41 5.95
C PRO A 147 24.65 38.99 7.38
N GLN A 148 25.85 39.08 7.95
CA GLN A 148 26.15 39.81 9.19
C GLN A 148 25.92 41.31 9.02
#